data_AF-A0A6I5RFZ9-F1
#
_entry.id   AF-A0A6I5RFZ9-F1
#
_cell.length_a   1.000
_cell.length_b   1.000
_cell.length_c   1.000
_cell.angle_alpha   90.00
_cell.angle_beta   90.00
_cell.angle_gamma   90.00
#
_symmetry.space_group_name_H-M   'P 1'
#
loop_
_entity.id
_entity.type
_entity.pdbx_description
1 polymer ?
#
loop_
_entity_poly.entity_id
_entity_poly.type
_entity_poly.pdbx_seq_one_letter_code
_entity_poly.pdbx_strand_id
1 'polypeptide(L)'
;MRPLLAIGFSLTTLTITPPALVQAQSVEDLYRQAAAAYRTGDYSQAETILQQILQLTPDDAIAHAGLGGVLSVQGRDEEAEEAFRQALLLDPNNAFAYTGLGEFLREQGRDEEAEDILREAIRLDPNDALAYNNLGTALERQGREAEAEAAFEEARRLGFELPF
;
A
#
# COMPACT_ATOMS: atom_id res chain seq x y z
N MET A 1 24.03 9.04 -81.34
CA MET A 1 22.65 8.51 -81.42
C MET A 1 22.61 7.06 -80.96
N ARG A 2 22.13 6.83 -79.72
CA ARG A 2 21.37 5.67 -79.22
C ARG A 2 20.98 6.00 -77.75
N PRO A 3 19.69 5.92 -77.35
CA PRO A 3 19.20 6.31 -76.02
C PRO A 3 19.25 5.10 -75.07
N LEU A 4 19.08 5.26 -73.74
CA LEU A 4 18.40 4.25 -72.90
C LEU A 4 18.19 4.72 -71.44
N LEU A 5 16.91 4.63 -71.04
CA LEU A 5 16.29 4.39 -69.72
C LEU A 5 16.59 5.27 -68.49
N ALA A 6 15.51 5.97 -68.10
CA ALA A 6 15.16 6.31 -66.74
C ALA A 6 15.01 5.04 -65.87
N ILE A 7 15.59 5.05 -64.68
CA ILE A 7 15.24 4.14 -63.59
C ILE A 7 15.01 5.01 -62.35
N GLY A 8 13.79 4.93 -61.83
CA GLY A 8 13.29 5.77 -60.76
C GLY A 8 13.82 5.41 -59.38
N PHE A 9 13.62 6.35 -58.45
CA PHE A 9 13.51 6.08 -57.03
C PHE A 9 12.34 6.91 -56.51
N SER A 10 11.19 6.28 -56.32
CA SER A 10 10.16 6.81 -55.42
C SER A 10 10.77 6.85 -54.03
N LEU A 11 10.97 8.05 -53.50
CA LEU A 11 11.23 8.27 -52.09
C LEU A 11 9.93 7.98 -51.34
N THR A 12 9.67 6.70 -51.05
CA THR A 12 8.68 6.33 -50.05
C THR A 12 9.27 6.75 -48.70
N THR A 13 8.84 7.90 -48.18
CA THR A 13 9.15 8.30 -46.81
C THR A 13 8.49 7.28 -45.88
N LEU A 14 9.26 6.30 -45.42
CA LEU A 14 8.86 5.44 -44.33
C LEU A 14 8.86 6.31 -43.07
N THR A 15 7.70 6.83 -42.69
CA THR A 15 7.49 7.35 -41.34
C THR A 15 7.66 6.19 -40.38
N ILE A 16 8.87 6.02 -39.87
CA ILE A 16 9.13 5.23 -38.68
C ILE A 16 8.51 6.06 -37.55
N THR A 17 7.24 5.79 -37.24
CA THR A 17 6.68 6.17 -35.95
C THR A 17 7.53 5.46 -34.90
N PRO A 18 8.31 6.16 -34.05
CA PRO A 18 9.08 5.48 -33.02
C PRO A 18 8.10 4.72 -32.10
N PRO A 19 8.28 3.41 -31.88
CA PRO A 19 7.50 2.66 -30.91
C PRO A 19 8.05 2.97 -29.52
N ALA A 20 7.87 4.22 -29.07
CA ALA A 20 8.37 4.70 -27.79
C ALA A 20 7.45 5.75 -27.15
N LEU A 21 6.14 5.67 -27.44
CA LEU A 21 5.13 5.86 -26.40
C LEU A 21 4.91 4.52 -25.68
N VAL A 22 6.01 3.86 -25.31
CA VAL A 22 5.99 2.84 -24.27
C VAL A 22 5.62 3.62 -23.02
N GLN A 23 4.41 3.41 -22.53
CA GLN A 23 3.82 4.11 -21.39
C GLN A 23 4.85 4.17 -20.26
N ALA A 24 5.41 5.36 -20.00
CA ALA A 24 5.99 5.61 -18.70
C ALA A 24 4.82 5.52 -17.72
N GLN A 25 4.70 4.39 -17.03
CA GLN A 25 3.67 4.24 -16.01
C GLN A 25 3.92 5.30 -14.95
N SER A 26 2.93 6.15 -14.69
CA SER A 26 3.03 7.12 -13.62
C SER A 26 3.02 6.39 -12.28
N VAL A 27 3.66 6.95 -11.25
CA VAL A 27 3.61 6.41 -9.88
C VAL A 27 2.15 6.24 -9.42
N GLU A 28 1.27 7.15 -9.81
CA GLU A 28 -0.17 7.06 -9.54
C GLU A 28 -0.82 5.83 -10.21
N ASP A 29 -0.51 5.54 -11.47
CA ASP A 29 -1.01 4.35 -12.15
C ASP A 29 -0.46 3.06 -11.53
N LEU A 30 0.78 3.08 -11.03
CA LEU A 30 1.37 1.97 -10.30
C LEU A 30 0.63 1.73 -8.99
N TYR A 31 0.31 2.77 -8.22
CA TYR A 31 -0.51 2.62 -7.01
C TYR A 31 -1.88 2.02 -7.30
N ARG A 32 -2.55 2.48 -8.36
CA ARG A 32 -3.85 1.92 -8.76
C ARG A 32 -3.74 0.43 -9.12
N GLN A 33 -2.64 0.01 -9.75
CA GLN A 33 -2.38 -1.39 -10.07
C GLN A 33 -2.02 -2.21 -8.82
N ALA A 34 -1.16 -1.72 -7.93
CA ALA A 34 -0.83 -2.40 -6.67
C ALA A 34 -2.08 -2.63 -5.82
N ALA A 35 -2.93 -1.61 -5.67
CA ALA A 35 -4.19 -1.71 -4.94
C ALA A 35 -5.21 -2.65 -5.62
N ALA A 36 -5.18 -2.78 -6.95
CA ALA A 36 -5.99 -3.76 -7.65
C ALA A 36 -5.49 -5.18 -7.41
N ALA A 37 -4.18 -5.41 -7.54
CA ALA A 37 -3.53 -6.70 -7.30
C ALA A 37 -3.78 -7.19 -5.85
N TYR A 38 -3.63 -6.29 -4.87
CA TYR A 38 -3.92 -6.57 -3.46
C TYR A 38 -5.37 -7.03 -3.27
N ARG A 39 -6.34 -6.30 -3.82
CA ARG A 39 -7.78 -6.64 -3.69
C ARG A 39 -8.14 -7.97 -4.36
N THR A 40 -7.42 -8.37 -5.40
CA THR A 40 -7.62 -9.67 -6.05
C THR A 40 -6.84 -10.81 -5.38
N GLY A 41 -6.08 -10.53 -4.31
CA GLY A 41 -5.25 -11.51 -3.61
C GLY A 41 -3.95 -11.85 -4.34
N ASP A 42 -3.58 -11.12 -5.39
CA ASP A 42 -2.30 -11.28 -6.08
C ASP A 42 -1.22 -10.46 -5.35
N TYR A 43 -0.87 -10.93 -4.15
CA TYR A 43 0.09 -10.25 -3.28
C TYR A 43 1.50 -10.22 -3.87
N SER A 44 1.86 -11.20 -4.69
CA SER A 44 3.16 -11.23 -5.37
C SER A 44 3.26 -10.12 -6.43
N GLN A 45 2.19 -9.89 -7.19
CA GLN A 45 2.13 -8.78 -8.13
C GLN A 45 2.08 -7.43 -7.38
N ALA A 46 1.31 -7.32 -6.30
CA ALA A 46 1.26 -6.11 -5.48
C ALA A 46 2.66 -5.73 -4.95
N GLU A 47 3.40 -6.69 -4.41
CA GLU A 47 4.78 -6.51 -3.95
C GLU A 47 5.68 -5.98 -5.07
N THR A 48 5.65 -6.64 -6.23
CA THR A 48 6.48 -6.26 -7.39
C THR A 48 6.23 -4.81 -7.81
N ILE A 49 4.97 -4.38 -7.83
CA ILE A 49 4.59 -3.03 -8.20
C ILE A 49 5.03 -2.02 -7.13
N LEU A 50 4.86 -2.33 -5.85
CA LEU A 50 5.31 -1.46 -4.75
C LEU A 50 6.83 -1.30 -4.74
N GLN A 51 7.58 -2.37 -5.00
CA GLN A 51 9.04 -2.30 -5.19
C GLN A 51 9.41 -1.45 -6.40
N GLN A 52 8.64 -1.51 -7.49
CA GLN A 52 8.85 -0.62 -8.65
C GLN A 52 8.60 0.84 -8.29
N ILE A 53 7.58 1.15 -7.48
CA ILE A 53 7.36 2.51 -6.96
C ILE A 53 8.57 2.94 -6.14
N LEU A 54 9.06 2.11 -5.21
CA LEU A 54 10.23 2.41 -4.39
C LEU A 54 11.53 2.56 -5.19
N GLN A 55 11.66 1.93 -6.36
CA GLN A 55 12.79 2.19 -7.26
C GLN A 55 12.74 3.59 -7.89
N LEU A 56 11.53 4.11 -8.16
CA LEU A 56 11.31 5.44 -8.71
C LEU A 56 11.35 6.52 -7.63
N THR A 57 10.82 6.21 -6.45
CA THR A 57 10.66 7.09 -5.29
C THR A 57 11.00 6.32 -4.00
N PRO A 58 12.30 6.19 -3.65
CA PRO A 58 12.74 5.40 -2.49
C PRO A 58 12.20 5.85 -1.14
N ASP A 59 11.90 7.15 -1.02
CA ASP A 59 11.43 7.79 0.21
C ASP A 59 9.89 7.89 0.27
N ASP A 60 9.17 7.10 -0.54
CA ASP A 60 7.72 7.11 -0.54
C ASP A 60 7.15 6.30 0.63
N ALA A 61 6.72 7.01 1.67
CA ALA A 61 6.14 6.43 2.88
C ALA A 61 4.88 5.58 2.60
N ILE A 62 4.07 5.94 1.60
CA ILE A 62 2.84 5.20 1.27
C ILE A 62 3.22 3.86 0.64
N ALA A 63 4.23 3.84 -0.22
CA ALA A 63 4.72 2.59 -0.83
C ALA A 63 5.33 1.64 0.23
N HIS A 64 6.10 2.18 1.18
CA HIS A 64 6.62 1.39 2.31
C HIS A 64 5.49 0.81 3.17
N ALA A 65 4.46 1.60 3.50
CA ALA A 65 3.31 1.11 4.27
C ALA A 65 2.51 0.04 3.50
N GLY A 66 2.29 0.25 2.21
CA GLY A 66 1.64 -0.75 1.34
C GLY A 66 2.46 -2.05 1.24
N LEU A 67 3.79 -1.93 1.17
CA LEU A 67 4.69 -3.08 1.16
C LEU A 67 4.63 -3.85 2.48
N GLY A 68 4.59 -3.15 3.62
CA GLY A 68 4.38 -3.76 4.94
C GLY A 68 3.09 -4.60 5.00
N GLY A 69 1.98 -4.06 4.47
CA GLY A 69 0.72 -4.79 4.40
C GLY A 69 0.80 -6.05 3.53
N VAL A 70 1.42 -5.96 2.35
CA VAL A 70 1.61 -7.12 1.46
C VAL A 70 2.49 -8.19 2.09
N LEU A 71 3.60 -7.80 2.70
CA LEU A 71 4.54 -8.71 3.36
C LEU A 71 3.91 -9.40 4.57
N SER A 72 3.08 -8.69 5.33
CA SER A 72 2.31 -9.24 6.45
C SER A 72 1.42 -10.39 5.97
N VAL A 73 0.62 -10.17 4.92
CA VAL A 73 -0.28 -11.21 4.38
C VAL A 73 0.49 -12.41 3.81
N GLN A 74 1.72 -12.20 3.35
CA GLN A 74 2.62 -13.27 2.90
C GLN A 74 3.33 -14.01 4.05
N GLY A 75 3.18 -13.57 5.31
CA GLY A 75 3.85 -14.15 6.48
C GLY A 75 5.34 -13.81 6.58
N ARG A 76 5.76 -12.71 5.96
CA ARG A 76 7.16 -12.21 5.98
C ARG A 76 7.31 -11.17 7.09
N ASP A 77 7.12 -11.62 8.32
CA ASP A 77 6.87 -10.77 9.49
C ASP A 77 7.99 -9.75 9.76
N GLU A 78 9.26 -10.15 9.72
CA GLU A 78 10.40 -9.25 9.96
C GLU A 78 10.46 -8.12 8.91
N GLU A 79 10.20 -8.46 7.64
CA GLU A 79 10.23 -7.50 6.54
C GLU A 79 8.99 -6.59 6.56
N ALA A 80 7.85 -7.12 7.00
CA ALA A 80 6.62 -6.34 7.17
C ALA A 80 6.80 -5.26 8.25
N GLU A 81 7.33 -5.63 9.42
CA GLU A 81 7.56 -4.66 10.50
C GLU A 81 8.55 -3.58 10.07
N GLU A 82 9.65 -3.98 9.42
CA GLU A 82 10.65 -3.03 8.92
C GLU A 82 10.03 -2.04 7.93
N ALA A 83 9.25 -2.53 6.95
CA ALA A 83 8.60 -1.68 5.96
C ALA A 83 7.61 -0.67 6.60
N PHE A 84 6.79 -1.11 7.56
CA PHE A 84 5.92 -0.19 8.30
C PHE A 84 6.70 0.85 9.11
N ARG A 85 7.79 0.45 9.78
CA ARG A 85 8.61 1.39 10.55
C ARG A 85 9.35 2.38 9.65
N GLN A 86 9.79 1.95 8.46
CA GLN A 86 10.36 2.85 7.45
C GLN A 86 9.32 3.86 6.95
N ALA A 87 8.07 3.44 6.72
CA ALA A 87 7.00 4.37 6.38
C ALA A 87 6.80 5.46 7.44
N LEU A 88 6.82 5.08 8.73
CA LEU A 88 6.68 6.03 9.85
C LEU A 88 7.92 6.90 10.08
N LEU A 89 9.12 6.40 9.74
CA LEU A 89 10.33 7.20 9.76
C LEU A 89 10.29 8.31 8.70
N LEU A 90 9.79 7.97 7.50
CA LEU A 90 9.67 8.90 6.37
C LEU A 90 8.52 9.89 6.56
N ASP A 91 7.38 9.43 7.08
CA ASP A 91 6.23 10.28 7.41
C ASP A 91 5.62 9.90 8.78
N PRO A 92 6.02 10.62 9.85
CA PRO A 92 5.47 10.42 11.20
C PRO A 92 3.99 10.80 11.35
N ASN A 93 3.33 11.36 10.33
CA ASN A 93 1.90 11.67 10.36
C ASN A 93 1.07 10.72 9.48
N ASN A 94 1.66 9.63 9.01
CA ASN A 94 0.98 8.65 8.17
C ASN A 94 0.05 7.76 9.00
N ALA A 95 -1.20 8.19 9.18
CA ALA A 95 -2.22 7.43 9.92
C ALA A 95 -2.40 6.00 9.38
N PHE A 96 -2.37 5.83 8.06
CA PHE A 96 -2.49 4.51 7.42
C PHE A 96 -1.36 3.56 7.82
N ALA A 97 -0.11 4.05 7.90
CA ALA A 97 1.02 3.25 8.35
C ALA A 97 0.90 2.88 9.84
N TYR A 98 0.42 3.78 10.70
CA TYR A 98 0.12 3.45 12.10
C TYR A 98 -0.97 2.38 12.21
N THR A 99 -2.08 2.50 11.47
CA THR A 99 -3.15 1.49 11.48
C THR A 99 -2.64 0.12 11.03
N GLY A 100 -1.86 0.07 9.94
CA GLY A 100 -1.27 -1.17 9.42
C GLY A 100 -0.26 -1.81 10.38
N LEU A 101 0.63 -1.02 10.97
CA LEU A 101 1.58 -1.52 11.98
C LEU A 101 0.85 -2.01 13.24
N GLY A 102 -0.16 -1.29 13.68
CA GLY A 102 -0.96 -1.66 14.84
C GLY A 102 -1.71 -2.96 14.65
N GLU A 103 -2.32 -3.15 13.47
CA GLU A 103 -2.92 -4.42 13.05
C GLU A 103 -1.91 -5.55 13.06
N PHE A 104 -0.76 -5.36 12.41
CA PHE A 104 0.32 -6.35 12.35
C PHE A 104 0.81 -6.75 13.75
N LEU A 105 1.10 -5.80 14.63
CA LEU A 105 1.56 -6.07 16.00
C LEU A 105 0.52 -6.83 16.82
N ARG A 106 -0.76 -6.48 16.66
CA ARG A 106 -1.89 -7.21 17.29
C ARG A 106 -1.95 -8.65 16.78
N GLU A 107 -1.77 -8.90 15.50
CA GLU A 107 -1.76 -10.26 14.95
C GLU A 107 -0.59 -11.09 15.48
N GLN A 108 0.54 -10.45 15.78
CA GLN A 108 1.70 -11.04 16.44
C GLN A 108 1.56 -11.21 17.96
N GLY A 109 0.42 -10.81 18.55
CA GLY A 109 0.17 -10.90 19.99
C GLY A 109 0.92 -9.86 20.84
N ARG A 110 1.49 -8.82 20.21
CA ARG A 110 2.13 -7.68 20.88
C ARG A 110 1.09 -6.61 21.21
N ASP A 111 0.06 -7.00 21.96
CA ASP A 111 -1.15 -6.19 22.13
C ASP A 111 -0.88 -4.84 22.85
N GLU A 112 0.08 -4.78 23.78
CA GLU A 112 0.49 -3.54 24.47
C GLU A 112 1.10 -2.52 23.49
N GLU A 113 1.99 -2.98 22.61
CA GLU A 113 2.62 -2.11 21.61
C GLU A 113 1.64 -1.73 20.50
N ALA A 114 0.76 -2.67 20.11
CA ALA A 114 -0.32 -2.41 19.18
C ALA A 114 -1.23 -1.29 19.69
N GLU A 115 -1.58 -1.29 20.98
CA GLU A 115 -2.38 -0.22 21.59
C GLU A 115 -1.73 1.16 21.42
N ASP A 116 -0.45 1.30 21.75
CA ASP A 116 0.26 2.58 21.63
C ASP A 116 0.25 3.10 20.19
N ILE A 117 0.52 2.20 19.23
CA ILE A 117 0.52 2.49 17.80
C ILE A 117 -0.88 2.86 17.28
N LEU A 118 -1.92 2.13 17.70
CA LEU A 118 -3.31 2.37 17.26
C LEU A 118 -3.89 3.65 17.86
N ARG A 119 -3.52 4.02 19.09
CA ARG A 119 -3.89 5.31 19.68
C ARG A 119 -3.30 6.47 18.88
N GLU A 120 -2.09 6.32 18.36
CA GLU A 120 -1.48 7.33 17.49
C GLU A 120 -2.17 7.40 16.12
N ALA A 121 -2.55 6.26 15.54
CA ALA A 121 -3.39 6.22 14.34
C ALA A 121 -4.68 7.02 14.53
N ILE A 122 -5.41 6.78 15.62
CA ILE A 122 -6.67 7.46 15.96
C ILE A 122 -6.45 8.95 16.25
N ARG A 123 -5.31 9.32 16.85
CA ARG A 123 -4.97 10.73 17.09
C ARG A 123 -4.79 11.49 15.77
N LEU A 124 -4.20 10.83 14.77
CA LEU A 124 -3.96 11.39 13.44
C LEU A 124 -5.21 11.38 12.57
N ASP A 125 -5.98 10.29 12.59
CA ASP A 125 -7.28 10.16 11.93
C ASP A 125 -8.36 9.63 12.89
N PRO A 126 -9.12 10.53 13.53
CA PRO A 126 -10.21 10.15 14.42
C PRO A 126 -11.40 9.45 13.75
N ASN A 127 -11.41 9.32 12.42
CA ASN A 127 -12.46 8.63 11.68
C ASN A 127 -12.01 7.25 11.16
N ASP A 128 -10.81 6.79 11.51
CA ASP A 128 -10.32 5.47 11.12
C ASP A 128 -11.04 4.37 11.93
N ALA A 129 -12.13 3.86 11.37
CA ALA A 129 -12.93 2.82 11.98
C ALA A 129 -12.15 1.50 12.19
N LEU A 130 -11.17 1.21 11.32
CA LEU A 130 -10.33 0.01 11.42
C LEU A 130 -9.36 0.13 12.60
N ALA A 131 -8.76 1.31 12.81
CA ALA A 131 -7.90 1.56 13.96
C ALA A 131 -8.63 1.37 15.30
N TYR A 132 -9.87 1.86 15.41
CA TYR A 132 -10.70 1.62 16.60
C TYR A 132 -11.04 0.14 16.80
N ASN A 133 -11.37 -0.59 15.73
CA ASN A 133 -11.64 -2.03 15.83
C ASN A 133 -10.39 -2.80 16.32
N ASN A 134 -9.23 -2.52 15.71
CA ASN A 134 -7.98 -3.14 16.11
C ASN A 134 -7.62 -2.79 17.57
N LEU A 135 -7.86 -1.56 18.01
CA LEU A 135 -7.62 -1.14 19.39
C LEU A 135 -8.54 -1.89 20.36
N GLY A 136 -9.81 -2.05 20.01
CA GLY A 136 -10.76 -2.83 20.80
C GLY A 136 -10.29 -4.26 21.00
N THR A 137 -9.85 -4.93 19.93
CA THR A 137 -9.33 -6.30 20.02
C THR A 137 -8.05 -6.39 20.85
N ALA A 138 -7.13 -5.44 20.72
CA ALA A 138 -5.92 -5.41 21.54
C ALA A 138 -6.24 -5.22 23.04
N LEU A 139 -7.17 -4.32 23.37
CA LEU A 139 -7.62 -4.06 24.74
C LEU A 139 -8.36 -5.26 25.35
N GLU A 140 -9.20 -5.95 24.56
CA GLU A 140 -9.92 -7.15 25.00
C GLU A 140 -8.94 -8.26 25.41
N ARG A 141 -7.88 -8.49 24.62
CA ARG A 141 -6.84 -9.49 24.91
C ARG A 141 -6.01 -9.14 26.15
N GLN A 142 -5.90 -7.86 26.48
CA GLN A 142 -5.32 -7.38 27.74
C GLN A 142 -6.30 -7.46 28.93
N GLY A 143 -7.56 -7.86 28.73
CA GLY A 143 -8.59 -7.94 29.77
C GLY A 143 -9.25 -6.61 30.12
N ARG A 144 -9.09 -5.57 29.28
CA ARG A 144 -9.64 -4.22 29.49
C ARG A 144 -11.00 -4.05 28.83
N GLU A 145 -11.96 -4.88 29.25
CA GLU A 145 -13.28 -5.05 28.62
C GLU A 145 -14.04 -3.74 28.38
N ALA A 146 -14.08 -2.83 29.38
CA ALA A 146 -14.83 -1.58 29.25
C ALA A 146 -14.24 -0.62 28.20
N GLU A 147 -12.92 -0.60 28.04
CA GLU A 147 -12.26 0.24 27.04
C GLU A 147 -12.35 -0.39 25.65
N ALA A 148 -12.29 -1.72 25.57
CA ALA A 148 -12.51 -2.46 24.34
C ALA A 148 -13.91 -2.21 23.78
N GLU A 149 -14.96 -2.30 24.61
CA GLU A 149 -16.34 -2.02 24.21
C GLU A 149 -16.47 -0.59 23.66
N ALA A 150 -15.91 0.41 24.34
CA ALA A 150 -15.94 1.79 23.88
C ALA A 150 -15.26 1.97 22.51
N ALA A 151 -14.13 1.29 22.27
CA ALA A 151 -13.45 1.31 20.97
C ALA A 151 -14.28 0.64 19.87
N PHE A 152 -14.90 -0.52 20.15
CA PHE A 152 -15.77 -1.19 19.19
C PHE A 152 -17.06 -0.40 18.88
N GLU A 153 -17.65 0.26 19.87
CA GLU A 153 -18.79 1.15 19.66
C GLU A 153 -18.45 2.30 18.71
N GLU A 154 -17.26 2.88 18.87
CA GLU A 154 -16.79 3.95 18.00
C GLU A 154 -16.48 3.46 16.58
N ALA A 155 -15.83 2.30 16.44
CA ALA A 155 -15.64 1.64 15.15
C ALA A 155 -16.97 1.43 14.41
N ARG A 156 -17.99 0.91 15.12
CA ARG A 156 -19.35 0.71 14.58
C ARG A 156 -20.04 2.04 14.25
N ARG A 157 -19.86 3.09 15.06
CA ARG A 157 -20.38 4.44 14.80
C ARG A 157 -19.81 5.02 13.50
N LEU A 158 -18.54 4.71 13.21
CA LEU A 158 -17.83 5.12 12.00
C LEU A 158 -18.10 4.21 10.79
N GLY A 159 -18.89 3.15 10.95
CA GLY A 159 -19.32 2.27 9.87
C GLY A 159 -18.48 1.01 9.67
N PHE A 160 -17.68 0.60 10.66
CA PHE A 160 -17.07 -0.73 10.66
C PHE A 160 -18.17 -1.79 10.85
N GLU A 161 -18.36 -2.65 9.86
CA GLU A 161 -19.29 -3.79 9.92
C GLU A 161 -18.48 -5.09 10.07
N LEU A 162 -18.79 -5.88 11.09
CA LEU A 162 -18.20 -7.21 11.25
C LEU A 162 -18.70 -8.13 10.11
N PRO A 163 -17.84 -8.90 9.45
CA PRO A 163 -18.29 -9.92 8.51
C PRO A 163 -19.06 -11.00 9.28
N PHE A 164 -20.36 -11.10 9.03
CA PHE A 164 -21.27 -12.11 9.62
C PHE A 164 -21.14 -13.47 8.91
#